data_AF-A0AAU2LB98-F1
#
_entry.id   AF-A0AAU2LB98-F1
#
_cell.length_a   1.000
_cell.length_b   1.000
_cell.length_c   1.000
_cell.angle_alpha   90.00
_cell.angle_beta   90.00
_cell.angle_gamma   90.00
#
_symmetry.space_group_name_H-M   'P 1'
#
loop_
_entity.id
_entity.type
_entity.pdbx_description
1 polymer ?
#
loop_
_entity_poly.entity_id
_entity_poly.type
_entity_poly.pdbx_seq_one_letter_code
_entity_poly.pdbx_strand_id
1 'polypeptide(L)'
;MREAVRGNGLVDEARTAPRIDFTVHKAAGLREFAASRDWLTIYYLPPYAPDLNPVEGIWSLLRRGWLSNVAFSTPEHLVQRIRRGLRHIQYRSHLVDGCLAETGLTISPA
;
A
#
# COMPACT_ATOMS: atom_id res chain seq x y z
N MET A 1 13.70 -5.84 -20.33
CA MET A 1 14.92 -5.19 -19.83
C MET A 1 15.25 -5.80 -18.48
N ARG A 2 16.30 -6.64 -18.43
CA ARG A 2 16.72 -7.36 -17.22
C ARG A 2 17.66 -6.46 -16.43
N GLU A 3 17.24 -5.97 -15.26
CA GLU A 3 18.18 -5.42 -14.28
C GLU A 3 18.02 -6.11 -12.92
N ALA A 4 19.11 -6.76 -12.53
CA ALA A 4 19.33 -7.29 -11.21
C ALA A 4 19.64 -6.13 -10.26
N VAL A 5 18.67 -5.71 -9.45
CA VAL A 5 18.95 -4.86 -8.29
C VAL A 5 19.55 -5.74 -7.21
N ARG A 6 20.87 -5.93 -7.29
CA ARG A 6 21.68 -6.45 -6.20
C ARG A 6 21.81 -5.33 -5.16
N GLY A 7 20.84 -5.26 -4.25
CA GLY A 7 20.88 -4.33 -3.12
C GLY A 7 21.88 -4.80 -2.06
N ASN A 8 23.17 -4.57 -2.30
CA ASN A 8 24.19 -4.53 -1.24
C ASN A 8 24.33 -3.07 -0.81
N GLY A 9 23.59 -2.68 0.23
CA GLY A 9 23.82 -1.44 0.98
C GLY A 9 24.32 -1.81 2.38
N LEU A 10 25.33 -1.09 2.85
CA LEU A 10 26.12 -1.36 4.06
C LEU A 10 25.29 -1.84 5.26
N VAL A 11 25.63 -3.02 5.75
CA VAL A 11 25.17 -3.51 7.06
C VAL A 11 25.93 -2.74 8.13
N ASP A 12 25.24 -1.82 8.80
CA ASP A 12 25.76 -1.18 10.01
C ASP A 12 25.69 -2.19 11.17
N GLU A 13 26.68 -2.18 12.07
CA GLU A 13 26.93 -3.23 13.08
C GLU A 13 25.79 -3.46 14.09
N ALA A 14 24.73 -2.64 14.07
CA ALA A 14 23.61 -2.67 15.00
C ALA A 14 22.44 -3.61 14.64
N ARG A 15 22.55 -4.43 13.58
CA ARG A 15 21.57 -5.46 13.15
C ARG A 15 20.09 -5.02 13.20
N THR A 16 19.80 -3.74 12.97
CA THR A 16 18.44 -3.22 13.02
C THR A 16 18.27 -2.24 11.87
N ALA A 17 17.76 -2.73 10.75
CA ALA A 17 17.28 -1.85 9.69
C ALA A 17 16.14 -0.98 10.25
N PRO A 18 16.09 0.33 9.95
CA PRO A 18 14.95 1.16 10.31
C PRO A 18 13.69 0.53 9.71
N ARG A 19 12.70 0.25 10.56
CA ARG A 19 11.45 -0.53 10.35
C ARG A 19 10.50 -0.08 9.21
N ILE A 20 10.97 0.69 8.25
CA ILE A 20 10.19 1.28 7.16
C ILE A 20 10.50 0.65 5.80
N ASP A 21 11.50 -0.22 5.69
CA ASP A 21 11.58 -1.20 4.61
C ASP A 21 10.84 -2.49 5.00
N PHE A 22 9.51 -2.53 4.78
CA PHE A 22 8.73 -3.74 4.99
C PHE A 22 9.13 -4.83 3.98
N THR A 23 10.19 -5.59 4.29
CA THR A 23 10.73 -6.70 3.48
C THR A 23 9.81 -7.91 3.41
N VAL A 24 8.74 -7.94 4.21
CA VAL A 24 7.70 -8.99 4.18
C VAL A 24 7.06 -9.15 2.80
N HIS A 25 6.98 -8.06 2.02
CA HIS A 25 6.49 -8.09 0.64
C HIS A 25 7.44 -8.81 -0.35
N LYS A 26 8.66 -9.14 0.08
CA LYS A 26 9.68 -9.87 -0.71
C LYS A 26 9.93 -11.29 -0.19
N ALA A 27 9.16 -11.75 0.79
CA ALA A 27 9.30 -13.08 1.39
C ALA A 27 9.19 -14.19 0.33
N ALA A 28 9.97 -15.26 0.49
CA ALA A 28 10.03 -16.37 -0.47
C ALA A 28 8.64 -16.98 -0.74
N GLY A 29 7.85 -17.21 0.31
CA GLY A 29 6.50 -17.77 0.16
C GLY A 29 5.55 -16.88 -0.66
N LEU A 30 5.70 -15.55 -0.62
CA LEU A 30 4.89 -14.65 -1.45
C LEU A 30 5.32 -14.70 -2.92
N ARG A 31 6.63 -14.87 -3.17
CA ARG A 31 7.16 -15.04 -4.53
C ARG A 31 6.71 -16.36 -5.15
N GLU A 32 6.76 -17.45 -4.39
CA GLU A 32 6.26 -18.76 -4.81
C GLU A 32 4.76 -18.71 -5.08
N PHE A 33 4.00 -18.06 -4.18
CA PHE A 33 2.58 -17.83 -4.39
C PHE A 33 2.34 -17.08 -5.70
N ALA A 34 3.02 -15.96 -5.94
CA ALA A 34 2.82 -15.17 -7.15
C ALA A 34 3.20 -15.94 -8.42
N ALA A 35 4.32 -16.69 -8.38
CA ALA A 35 4.79 -17.48 -9.52
C ALA A 35 3.81 -18.58 -9.95
N SER A 36 2.91 -19.02 -9.07
CA SER A 36 1.90 -20.03 -9.43
C SER A 36 0.60 -19.41 -9.98
N ARG A 37 0.55 -18.10 -10.26
CA ARG A 37 -0.62 -17.39 -10.81
C ARG A 37 -0.21 -16.57 -12.04
N ASP A 38 -0.57 -17.04 -13.22
CA ASP A 38 -0.24 -16.37 -14.48
C ASP A 38 -0.90 -14.97 -14.63
N TRP A 39 -1.97 -14.72 -13.87
CA TRP A 39 -2.69 -13.44 -13.88
C TRP A 39 -2.10 -12.38 -12.94
N LEU A 40 -1.11 -12.72 -12.10
CA LEU A 40 -0.59 -11.84 -11.06
C LEU A 40 0.81 -11.31 -11.39
N THR A 41 0.89 -10.03 -11.70
CA THR A 41 2.16 -9.30 -11.84
C THR A 41 2.41 -8.41 -10.63
N ILE A 42 3.57 -8.54 -9.99
CA ILE A 42 3.95 -7.74 -8.82
C ILE A 42 4.99 -6.69 -9.24
N TYR A 43 4.69 -5.42 -8.93
CA TYR A 43 5.61 -4.30 -9.07
C TYR A 43 6.09 -3.86 -7.69
N TYR A 44 7.40 -3.74 -7.51
CA TYR A 44 7.99 -3.20 -6.28
C TYR A 44 8.23 -1.71 -6.46
N LEU A 45 7.63 -0.92 -5.58
CA LEU A 45 7.89 0.51 -5.53
C LEU A 45 9.29 0.78 -4.95
N PRO A 46 9.95 1.89 -5.35
CA PRO A 46 11.14 2.37 -4.67
C PRO A 46 10.88 2.57 -3.16
N PRO A 47 11.90 2.39 -2.30
CA PRO A 47 11.79 2.76 -0.89
C PRO A 47 11.35 4.22 -0.75
N TYR A 48 10.51 4.51 0.23
CA TYR A 48 10.05 5.88 0.52
C TYR A 48 9.32 6.58 -0.63
N ALA A 49 8.59 5.85 -1.46
CA ALA A 49 7.75 6.42 -2.51
C ALA A 49 6.25 6.36 -2.17
N PRO A 50 5.77 7.08 -1.12
CA PRO A 50 4.36 7.07 -0.75
C PRO A 50 3.47 7.66 -1.85
N ASP A 51 3.99 8.60 -2.64
CA ASP A 51 3.26 9.24 -3.74
C ASP A 51 2.87 8.24 -4.86
N LEU A 52 3.56 7.10 -4.94
CA LEU A 52 3.25 6.03 -5.89
C LEU A 52 2.30 4.97 -5.33
N ASN A 53 1.91 5.08 -4.05
CA ASN A 53 1.04 4.12 -3.39
C ASN A 53 -0.40 4.68 -3.28
N PRO A 54 -1.35 4.20 -4.10
CA PRO A 54 -2.73 4.74 -4.09
C PRO A 54 -3.45 4.51 -2.77
N VAL A 55 -2.98 3.55 -1.95
CA VAL A 55 -3.50 3.31 -0.60
C VAL A 55 -3.32 4.53 0.31
N GLU A 56 -2.30 5.37 0.07
CA GLU A 56 -2.13 6.63 0.82
C GLU A 56 -3.27 7.62 0.54
N GLY A 57 -3.75 7.70 -0.70
CA GLY A 57 -4.93 8.48 -1.06
C GLY A 57 -6.19 7.99 -0.35
N ILE A 58 -6.41 6.67 -0.31
CA ILE A 58 -7.51 6.05 0.44
C ILE A 58 -7.42 6.39 1.93
N TRP A 59 -6.22 6.32 2.51
CA TRP A 59 -6.00 6.73 3.90
C TRP A 59 -6.26 8.21 4.14
N SER A 60 -5.87 9.08 3.20
CA SER A 60 -6.17 10.52 3.26
C SER A 60 -7.68 10.76 3.30
N LEU A 61 -8.44 10.10 2.43
CA LEU A 61 -9.91 10.16 2.42
C LEU A 61 -10.53 9.69 3.74
N LEU A 62 -10.05 8.57 4.30
CA LEU A 62 -10.53 8.08 5.59
C LEU A 62 -10.24 9.05 6.73
N ARG A 63 -9.00 9.55 6.82
CA ARG A 63 -8.56 10.46 7.89
C ARG A 63 -9.29 11.80 7.86
N ARG A 64 -9.48 12.38 6.66
CA ARG A 64 -10.15 13.68 6.49
C ARG A 64 -11.67 13.57 6.55
N GLY A 65 -12.23 12.42 6.14
CA GLY A 65 -13.67 12.17 6.14
C GLY A 65 -14.16 11.46 7.39
N TRP A 66 -14.11 10.12 7.39
CA TRP A 66 -14.80 9.30 8.39
C TRP A 66 -14.20 9.32 9.79
N LEU A 67 -12.90 9.63 9.88
CA LEU A 67 -12.17 9.65 11.14
C LEU A 67 -11.94 11.06 11.66
N SER A 68 -12.31 12.10 10.90
CA SER A 68 -12.14 13.49 11.35
C SER A 68 -13.14 13.84 12.44
N ASN A 69 -12.67 14.54 13.46
CA ASN A 69 -13.49 15.04 14.57
C ASN A 69 -14.31 13.97 15.31
N VAL A 70 -13.84 12.71 15.31
CA VAL A 70 -14.48 11.61 16.05
C VAL A 70 -13.60 11.24 17.24
N ALA A 71 -14.17 11.33 18.45
CA ALA A 71 -13.59 10.71 19.63
C ALA A 71 -13.98 9.22 19.66
N PHE A 72 -13.00 8.33 19.66
CA PHE A 72 -13.23 6.89 19.71
C PHE A 72 -13.17 6.39 21.14
N SER A 73 -14.27 5.81 21.61
CA SER A 73 -14.39 5.27 22.97
C SER A 73 -13.83 3.87 23.12
N THR A 74 -13.77 3.09 22.03
CA THR A 74 -13.23 1.72 22.00
C THR A 74 -12.53 1.41 20.67
N PRO A 75 -11.63 0.40 20.63
CA PRO A 75 -11.06 -0.10 19.37
C PRO A 75 -12.12 -0.56 18.38
N GLU A 76 -13.21 -1.18 18.85
CA GLU A 76 -14.30 -1.66 18.01
C GLU A 76 -15.03 -0.51 17.33
N HIS A 77 -15.22 0.61 18.03
CA HIS A 77 -15.81 1.82 17.46
C HIS A 77 -14.93 2.36 16.31
N LEU A 78 -13.61 2.37 16.49
CA LEU A 78 -12.66 2.75 15.43
C LEU A 78 -12.77 1.81 14.21
N VAL A 79 -12.72 0.49 14.44
CA VAL A 79 -12.80 -0.51 13.37
C VAL A 79 -14.12 -0.39 12.61
N GLN A 80 -15.24 -0.18 13.31
CA GLN A 80 -16.55 0.00 12.68
C GLN A 80 -16.58 1.25 11.80
N ARG A 81 -16.00 2.37 12.28
CA ARG A 81 -15.92 3.62 11.52
C ARG A 81 -15.05 3.48 10.27
N ILE A 82 -13.88 2.83 10.39
CA ILE A 82 -13.01 2.52 9.25
C ILE A 82 -13.75 1.66 8.22
N ARG A 83 -14.39 0.56 8.65
CA ARG A 83 -15.15 -0.33 7.75
C ARG A 83 -16.28 0.41 7.03
N ARG A 84 -16.98 1.31 7.71
CA ARG A 84 -18.02 2.13 7.10
C ARG A 84 -17.45 3.09 6.05
N GLY A 85 -16.32 3.73 6.34
CA GLY A 85 -15.64 4.61 5.40
C GLY A 85 -15.15 3.86 4.16
N LEU A 86 -14.46 2.73 4.34
CA LEU A 86 -14.00 1.87 3.25
C LEU A 86 -15.17 1.39 2.38
N ARG A 87 -16.28 0.96 2.98
CA ARG A 87 -17.48 0.56 2.23
C ARG A 87 -18.05 1.71 1.40
N HIS A 88 -18.03 2.94 1.93
CA HIS A 88 -18.52 4.11 1.21
C HIS A 88 -17.63 4.48 0.01
N ILE A 89 -16.31 4.34 0.17
CA ILE A 89 -15.33 4.50 -0.90
C ILE A 89 -15.52 3.40 -1.96
N GLN A 90 -15.71 2.14 -1.54
CA GLN A 90 -15.94 1.01 -2.43
C GLN A 90 -17.15 1.22 -3.36
N TYR A 91 -18.24 1.81 -2.87
CA TYR A 91 -19.43 2.10 -3.68
C TYR A 91 -19.29 3.37 -4.56
N ARG A 92 -18.16 4.07 -4.49
CA ARG A 92 -17.86 5.28 -5.27
C ARG A 92 -16.54 5.09 -6.00
N SER A 93 -16.58 4.35 -7.11
CA SER A 93 -15.39 4.02 -7.90
C SER A 93 -14.55 5.24 -8.25
N HIS A 94 -15.18 6.39 -8.57
CA HIS A 94 -14.48 7.64 -8.88
C HIS A 94 -13.50 8.12 -7.78
N LEU A 95 -13.74 7.77 -6.50
CA LEU A 95 -12.80 8.08 -5.42
C LEU A 95 -11.55 7.19 -5.49
N VAL A 96 -11.74 5.91 -5.84
CA VAL A 96 -10.63 4.98 -6.06
C VAL A 96 -9.85 5.38 -7.31
N ASP A 97 -10.57 5.73 -8.39
CA ASP A 97 -9.98 6.20 -9.64
C ASP A 97 -9.16 7.48 -9.43
N GLY A 98 -9.65 8.40 -8.60
CA GLY A 98 -8.92 9.61 -8.20
C GLY A 98 -7.62 9.29 -7.47
N CYS A 99 -7.66 8.38 -6.49
CA CYS A 99 -6.44 7.93 -5.78
C CYS A 99 -5.43 7.24 -6.70
N LEU A 100 -5.89 6.51 -7.72
CA LEU A 100 -5.01 5.93 -8.73
C LEU A 100 -4.40 7.01 -9.63
N ALA A 101 -5.21 7.97 -10.08
CA ALA A 101 -4.76 9.07 -10.93
C ALA A 101 -3.69 9.94 -10.25
N GLU A 102 -3.81 10.18 -8.94
CA GLU A 102 -2.82 10.93 -8.15
C GLU A 102 -1.43 10.30 -8.17
N THR A 103 -1.31 8.97 -8.35
CA THR A 103 0.00 8.31 -8.43
C THR A 103 0.76 8.61 -9.72
N GLY A 104 0.08 9.14 -10.75
CA GLY A 104 0.65 9.33 -12.09
C GLY A 104 0.98 8.03 -12.83
N LEU A 105 0.67 6.86 -12.26
CA LEU A 105 0.90 5.57 -12.87
C LEU A 105 -0.24 5.22 -13.84
N THR A 106 0.12 4.86 -15.07
CA THR A 106 -0.84 4.35 -16.05
C THR A 106 -1.00 2.85 -15.93
N ILE A 107 -2.24 2.39 -15.74
CA ILE A 107 -2.56 0.95 -15.82
C ILE A 107 -2.74 0.62 -17.30
N SER A 108 -1.69 0.15 -17.96
CA SER A 108 -1.82 -0.42 -19.30
C SER A 108 -2.43 -1.82 -19.19
N PRO A 109 -3.52 -2.13 -19.90
CA PRO A 109 -3.97 -3.51 -20.02
C PRO A 109 -2.90 -4.33 -20.74
N ALA A 110 -2.66 -5.54 -20.24
CA ALA A 110 -1.73 -6.52 -20.82
C ALA A 110 -2.30 -7.13 -22.11
#